data_AF-A0A9N9JY35-F1
#
_entry.id   AF-A0A9N9JY35-F1
#
_cell.length_a   1.000
_cell.length_b   1.000
_cell.length_c   1.000
_cell.angle_alpha   90.00
_cell.angle_beta   90.00
_cell.angle_gamma   90.00
#
_symmetry.space_group_name_H-M   'P 1'
#
loop_
_entity.id
_entity.type
_entity.pdbx_description
1 polymer ?
#
loop_
_entity_poly.entity_id
_entity_poly.type
_entity_poly.pdbx_seq_one_letter_code
_entity_poly.pdbx_strand_id
1 'polypeptide(L)' 'MLPSVQVQRHILRLTPERARLWSTAIVGFGVVTGGALLFIGERIPRVRQDILQKIPIMGNYWSTEQK' A
#
# COMPACT_ATOMS: atom_id res chain seq x y z
N MET A 1 -32.42 5.57 -35.48
CA MET A 1 -31.00 5.60 -35.07
C MET A 1 -30.86 4.58 -33.95
N LEU A 2 -30.22 3.43 -34.19
CA LEU A 2 -30.11 2.37 -33.17
C LEU A 2 -29.00 2.74 -32.18
N PRO A 3 -29.23 2.69 -30.85
CA PRO A 3 -28.20 3.00 -29.87
C PRO A 3 -27.12 1.91 -29.91
N SER A 4 -25.86 2.31 -30.08
CA SER A 4 -24.70 1.43 -29.96
C SER A 4 -24.54 1.03 -28.50
N VAL A 5 -24.98 -0.18 -28.17
CA VAL A 5 -24.74 -0.79 -26.86
C VAL A 5 -23.25 -1.03 -26.72
N GLN A 6 -22.56 -0.11 -26.04
CA GLN A 6 -21.18 -0.26 -25.64
C GLN A 6 -21.13 -1.38 -24.60
N VAL A 7 -20.77 -2.59 -25.04
CA VAL A 7 -20.58 -3.74 -24.15
C VAL A 7 -19.35 -3.46 -23.30
N GLN A 8 -19.56 -2.76 -22.19
CA GLN A 8 -18.57 -2.60 -21.15
C GLN A 8 -18.16 -4.01 -20.72
N ARG A 9 -16.90 -4.38 -20.91
CA ARG A 9 -16.40 -5.73 -20.64
C ARG A 9 -16.33 -5.91 -19.12
N HIS A 10 -17.42 -6.37 -18.51
CA HIS A 10 -17.50 -6.67 -17.09
C HIS A 10 -16.73 -7.96 -16.80
N ILE A 11 -15.41 -7.89 -16.68
CA ILE A 11 -14.64 -9.03 -16.16
C ILE A 11 -14.84 -9.00 -14.64
N LEU A 12 -15.59 -9.98 -14.11
CA LEU A 12 -15.74 -10.18 -12.67
C LEU A 12 -16.44 -9.04 -11.89
N ARG A 13 -17.47 -8.37 -12.46
CA ARG A 13 -18.21 -7.22 -11.84
C ARG A 13 -17.34 -6.01 -11.43
N LEU A 14 -16.03 -6.06 -11.67
CA LEU A 14 -15.07 -4.99 -11.42
C LEU A 14 -14.95 -4.17 -12.70
N THR A 15 -15.78 -3.14 -12.81
CA THR A 15 -15.63 -2.13 -13.86
C THR A 15 -14.45 -1.21 -13.54
N PRO A 16 -13.66 -0.77 -14.54
CA PRO A 16 -12.56 0.17 -14.33
C PRO A 16 -13.04 1.49 -13.70
N GLU A 17 -14.28 1.94 -13.94
CA GLU A 17 -14.85 3.09 -13.23
C GLU A 17 -14.98 2.85 -11.72
N ARG A 18 -15.39 1.63 -11.31
CA ARG A 18 -15.50 1.26 -9.89
C ARG A 18 -14.13 1.12 -9.23
N ALA A 19 -13.15 0.55 -9.93
CA ALA A 19 -11.78 0.49 -9.42
C ALA A 19 -11.22 1.89 -9.13
N ARG A 20 -11.54 2.87 -9.99
CA ARG A 20 -11.14 4.26 -9.79
C ARG A 20 -11.80 4.89 -8.56
N LEU A 21 -13.09 4.62 -8.34
CA LEU A 21 -13.81 5.09 -7.15
C LEU A 21 -13.20 4.56 -5.83
N TRP A 22 -12.78 3.29 -5.80
CA TRP A 22 -12.19 2.68 -4.62
C TRP A 22 -10.68 2.90 -4.48
N SER A 23 -10.02 3.44 -5.50
CA SER A 23 -8.56 3.62 -5.52
C SER A 23 -8.05 4.41 -4.33
N THR A 24 -8.66 5.55 -4.00
CA THR A 24 -8.29 6.38 -2.87
C THR A 24 -8.41 5.65 -1.54
N ALA A 25 -9.50 4.88 -1.36
CA ALA A 25 -9.72 4.10 -0.15
C ALA A 25 -8.67 2.99 0.01
N ILE A 26 -8.36 2.27 -1.07
CA ILE A 26 -7.33 1.22 -1.06
C ILE A 26 -5.94 1.81 -0.77
N VAL A 27 -5.60 2.94 -1.40
CA VAL A 27 -4.32 3.61 -1.16
C VAL A 27 -4.23 4.08 0.30
N GLY A 28 -5.26 4.75 0.82
CA GLY A 28 -5.29 5.21 2.21
C GLY A 28 -5.18 4.04 3.19
N PHE A 29 -5.94 2.97 2.97
CA PHE A 29 -5.88 1.77 3.79
C PHE A 29 -4.51 1.08 3.72
N GLY A 30 -3.91 1.02 2.53
CA GLY A 30 -2.59 0.44 2.32
C GLY A 30 -1.49 1.21 3.06
N VAL A 31 -1.54 2.54 3.03
CA VAL A 31 -0.60 3.39 3.79
C VAL A 31 -0.75 3.17 5.29
N VAL A 32 -1.97 3.22 5.81
CA VAL A 32 -2.23 3.05 7.25
C VAL A 32 -1.87 1.65 7.73
N THR A 33 -2.32 0.62 7.01
CA THR A 33 -2.05 -0.78 7.36
C THR A 33 -0.56 -1.10 7.21
N GLY A 34 0.09 -0.61 6.15
CA GLY A 34 1.53 -0.74 5.97
C GLY A 34 2.31 -0.10 7.12
N GLY A 35 1.95 1.14 7.49
CA GLY A 35 2.54 1.81 8.65
C GLY A 35 2.34 1.05 9.96
N ALA A 36 1.14 0.53 10.20
CA ALA A 36 0.84 -0.27 11.39
C ALA A 36 1.63 -1.59 11.43
N LEU A 37 1.75 -2.29 10.29
CA LEU A 37 2.56 -3.50 10.18
C LEU A 37 4.04 -3.22 10.43
N LEU A 38 4.56 -2.10 9.92
CA LEU A 38 5.94 -1.68 10.18
C LEU A 38 6.15 -1.32 11.65
N PHE A 39 5.18 -0.66 12.28
CA PHE A 39 5.23 -0.30 13.70
C PHE A 39 5.22 -1.54 14.61
N ILE A 40 4.31 -2.49 14.36
CA ILE A 40 4.26 -3.75 15.13
C ILE A 40 5.51 -4.61 14.83
N GLY A 41 5.92 -4.64 13.57
CA GLY A 41 7.09 -5.37 13.08
C GLY A 41 8.43 -4.78 13.51
N GLU A 42 8.47 -3.60 14.14
CA GLU A 42 9.70 -2.94 14.58
C GLU A 42 10.53 -3.80 15.55
N ARG A 43 9.86 -4.68 16.32
CA ARG A 43 10.51 -5.64 17.22
C ARG A 43 11.21 -6.78 16.48
N ILE A 44 10.95 -6.97 15.20
CA ILE A 44 11.56 -8.00 14.37
C ILE A 44 12.85 -7.41 13.77
N PRO A 45 14.04 -7.97 14.08
CA PRO A 45 15.31 -7.40 13.65
C PRO A 45 15.44 -7.27 12.12
N ARG A 46 14.84 -8.19 11.36
CA ARG A 46 14.82 -8.11 9.88
C ARG A 46 14.02 -6.91 9.35
N VAL A 47 12.84 -6.62 9.90
CA VAL A 47 12.02 -5.47 9.45
C VAL A 47 12.74 -4.15 9.75
N ARG A 48 13.41 -4.10 10.90
CA ARG A 48 14.23 -2.95 11.28
C ARG A 48 15.39 -2.70 10.31
N GLN A 49 16.15 -3.74 9.97
CA GLN A 49 17.34 -3.62 9.12
C GLN A 49 17.01 -3.46 7.62
N ASP A 50 16.02 -4.19 7.12
CA ASP A 50 15.73 -4.22 5.69
C ASP A 50 14.81 -3.07 5.24
N ILE A 51 13.91 -2.61 6.11
CA ILE A 51 12.88 -1.63 5.78
C ILE A 51 13.07 -0.31 6.52
N LEU A 52 13.08 -0.34 7.87
CA LEU A 52 13.10 0.89 8.66
C LEU A 52 14.43 1.65 8.57
N GLN A 53 15.56 0.96 8.51
CA GLN A 53 16.89 1.56 8.33
C GLN A 53 17.09 2.20 6.94
N LYS A 54 16.29 1.83 5.94
CA LYS A 54 16.36 2.42 4.59
C LYS A 54 15.59 3.73 4.45
N ILE A 55 14.86 4.15 5.48
CA ILE A 55 14.12 5.41 5.46
C ILE A 55 15.16 6.55 5.60
N PRO A 56 15.38 7.40 4.59
CA PRO A 56 16.53 8.31 4.55
C PRO A 56 16.53 9.37 5.66
N ILE A 57 15.37 9.72 6.22
CA ILE A 57 15.24 10.73 7.27
C ILE A 57 15.37 10.11 8.67
N MET A 58 15.09 8.81 8.79
CA MET A 58 14.67 8.19 10.03
C MET A 58 15.45 6.89 10.34
N GLY A 59 16.18 6.37 9.36
CA GLY A 59 16.91 5.11 9.43
C GLY A 59 17.99 5.08 10.51
N ASN A 60 18.57 6.22 10.86
CA ASN A 60 19.55 6.33 11.95
C ASN A 60 18.94 6.09 13.34
N TYR A 61 17.63 6.31 13.53
CA TYR A 61 16.95 6.02 14.81
C TYR A 61 16.83 4.51 15.06
N TRP A 62 16.66 3.75 13.98
CA TRP A 62 16.56 2.29 13.99
C TRP A 62 17.86 1.58 13.63
N SER A 63 18.90 2.35 13.32
CA SER A 63 20.27 1.87 13.31
C SER A 63 20.63 1.60 14.76
N THR A 64 20.33 0.37 15.22
CA THR A 64 20.95 -0.13 16.43
C THR A 64 22.44 0.07 16.22
N GLU A 65 23.02 1.00 16.96
CA GLU A 65 24.44 1.07 17.24
C GLU A 65 24.82 -0.31 17.81
N GLN A 66 25.09 -1.25 16.91
CA GLN A 66 25.69 -2.53 17.22
C GLN A 66 27.14 -2.20 17.57
N LYS A 67 27.36 -1.82 18.83
CA LYS A 67 28.68 -1.85 19.45
C LYS A 67 29.08 -3.30 19.71
#